data_AF-A0A920NCY2-F1
#
_entry.id   AF-A0A920NCY2-F1
#
_cell.length_a   1.000
_cell.length_b   1.000
_cell.length_c   1.000
_cell.angle_alpha   90.00
_cell.angle_beta   90.00
_cell.angle_gamma   90.00
#
_symmetry.space_group_name_H-M   'P 1'
#
loop_
_entity.id
_entity.type
_entity.pdbx_description
1 polymer ?
#
loop_
_entity_poly.entity_id
_entity_poly.type
_entity_poly.pdbx_seq_one_letter_code
_entity_poly.pdbx_strand_id
1 'polypeptide(L)' 'MMVNGAVAGSGIGSDIMGHPLAALQWMAKFFEDLGKVIKPGQVVLLGSVVETKWVEAGDTVQVDIEQLGE' A
#
# COMPACT_ATOMS: atom_id res chain seq x y z
N MET A 1 9.97 -2.80 -5.77
CA MET A 1 10.74 -2.63 -4.52
C MET A 1 12.13 -3.21 -4.69
N MET A 2 13.15 -2.41 -4.42
CA MET A 2 14.55 -2.82 -4.37
C MET A 2 15.11 -2.62 -2.97
N VAL A 3 15.99 -3.51 -2.54
CA VAL A 3 16.80 -3.36 -1.32
C VAL A 3 18.26 -3.46 -1.76
N ASN A 4 19.05 -2.42 -1.49
CA ASN A 4 20.47 -2.32 -1.89
C ASN A 4 20.68 -2.59 -3.40
N GLY A 5 19.77 -2.09 -4.24
CA GLY A 5 19.80 -2.26 -5.70
C GLY A 5 19.34 -3.63 -6.21
N ALA A 6 19.03 -4.58 -5.33
CA ALA A 6 18.48 -5.88 -5.71
C ALA A 6 16.95 -5.87 -5.64
N VAL A 7 16.28 -6.44 -6.65
CA VAL A 7 14.82 -6.58 -6.65
C VAL A 7 14.40 -7.47 -5.49
N ALA A 8 13.70 -6.90 -4.52
CA ALA A 8 13.21 -7.61 -3.34
C ALA A 8 11.73 -8.00 -3.50
N GLY A 9 10.96 -7.25 -4.28
CA GLY A 9 9.55 -7.55 -4.54
C GLY A 9 8.95 -6.67 -5.63
N SER A 10 7.92 -7.20 -6.28
CA SER A 10 7.12 -6.53 -7.30
C SER A 10 5.67 -6.93 -7.15
N GLY A 11 4.75 -6.04 -7.52
CA GLY A 11 3.33 -6.30 -7.57
C GLY A 11 2.60 -5.16 -8.26
N ILE A 12 1.31 -5.31 -8.43
CA ILE A 12 0.44 -4.36 -9.13
C ILE A 12 -0.74 -3.98 -8.25
N GLY A 13 -1.37 -2.84 -8.54
CA GLY A 13 -2.48 -2.34 -7.72
C GLY A 13 -3.64 -3.32 -7.57
N SER A 14 -3.90 -4.16 -8.57
CA SER A 14 -4.96 -5.18 -8.49
C SER A 14 -4.68 -6.29 -7.48
N ASP A 15 -3.45 -6.43 -6.99
CA ASP A 15 -3.13 -7.37 -5.91
C ASP A 15 -3.81 -6.93 -4.60
N ILE A 16 -4.16 -5.64 -4.47
CA ILE A 16 -5.00 -5.11 -3.41
C ILE A 16 -6.47 -5.39 -3.76
N MET A 17 -6.98 -6.53 -3.31
CA MET A 17 -8.40 -6.89 -3.38
C MET A 17 -9.02 -6.75 -4.80
N GLY A 18 -8.24 -7.00 -5.86
CA GLY A 18 -8.66 -6.85 -7.26
C GLY A 18 -8.56 -5.43 -7.82
N HIS A 19 -8.64 -4.40 -6.98
CA HIS A 19 -8.46 -2.99 -7.33
C HIS A 19 -8.16 -2.16 -6.07
N PRO A 20 -7.17 -1.23 -6.05
CA PRO A 20 -6.79 -0.51 -4.84
C PRO A 20 -7.96 0.19 -4.12
N LEU A 21 -8.85 0.83 -4.88
CA LEU A 21 -10.02 1.52 -4.31
C LEU A 21 -11.09 0.56 -3.73
N ALA A 22 -11.05 -0.73 -4.03
CA ALA A 22 -11.93 -1.71 -3.39
C ALA A 22 -11.62 -1.82 -1.88
N ALA A 23 -10.35 -1.69 -1.47
CA ALA A 23 -9.97 -1.62 -0.07
C ALA A 23 -10.52 -0.36 0.62
N LEU A 24 -10.53 0.78 -0.07
CA LEU A 24 -11.12 2.02 0.46
C LEU A 24 -12.63 1.87 0.67
N GLN A 25 -13.33 1.32 -0.32
CA GLN A 25 -14.77 1.07 -0.24
C GLN A 25 -15.10 0.13 0.93
N TRP A 26 -14.35 -0.96 1.06
CA TRP A 26 -14.51 -1.90 2.18
C TRP A 26 -14.28 -1.21 3.52
N MET A 27 -13.20 -0.43 3.66
CA MET A 27 -12.86 0.25 4.91
C MET A 27 -13.90 1.31 5.29
N ALA A 28 -14.43 2.07 4.32
CA ALA A 28 -15.49 3.04 4.56
C ALA A 28 -16.75 2.36 5.12
N LYS A 29 -17.17 1.23 4.54
CA LYS A 29 -18.29 0.44 5.04
C LYS A 29 -18.03 -0.12 6.43
N PHE A 30 -16.83 -0.66 6.66
CA PHE A 30 -16.44 -1.15 7.98
C PHE A 30 -16.47 -0.05 9.05
N PHE A 31 -16.09 1.18 8.71
CA PHE A 31 -16.14 2.31 9.65
C PHE A 31 -17.58 2.74 9.95
N GLU A 32 -18.45 2.73 8.95
CA GLU A 32 -19.88 3.01 9.13
C GLU A 32 -20.51 2.04 10.14
N ASP A 33 -20.20 0.74 10.04
CA ASP A 33 -20.66 -0.28 10.98
C ASP A 33 -20.17 -0.02 12.43
N LEU A 34 -19.10 0.75 12.60
CA LEU A 34 -18.55 1.21 13.88
C LEU A 34 -19.02 2.62 14.30
N GLY A 35 -19.95 3.23 13.55
CA GLY A 35 -20.41 4.61 13.78
C GLY A 35 -19.33 5.67 13.52
N LYS A 36 -18.34 5.35 12.69
CA LYS A 36 -17.22 6.22 12.31
C LYS A 36 -17.29 6.56 10.82
N VAL A 37 -16.56 7.60 10.42
CA VAL A 37 -16.41 8.00 9.01
C VAL A 37 -14.95 8.36 8.72
N ILE A 38 -14.53 8.13 7.49
CA ILE A 38 -13.27 8.67 6.96
C ILE A 38 -13.50 10.16 6.67
N LYS A 39 -12.69 11.02 7.28
CA LYS A 39 -12.85 12.48 7.19
C LYS A 39 -12.05 13.05 6.02
N PRO A 40 -12.50 14.17 5.41
CA PRO A 40 -11.71 14.89 4.42
C PRO A 40 -10.32 15.24 4.96
N GLY A 41 -9.29 15.08 4.11
CA GLY A 41 -7.90 15.35 4.45
C GLY A 41 -7.16 14.20 5.15
N GLN A 42 -7.82 13.08 5.42
CA GLN A 42 -7.14 11.89 5.95
C GLN A 42 -6.40 11.13 4.84
N VAL A 43 -5.21 10.63 5.18
CA VAL A 43 -4.45 9.70 4.35
C VAL A 43 -4.89 8.28 4.69
N VAL A 44 -5.15 7.47 3.66
CA VAL A 44 -5.54 6.06 3.80
C VAL A 44 -4.50 5.19 3.11
N LEU A 45 -3.97 4.22 3.86
CA LEU A 45 -3.10 3.17 3.31
C LEU A 45 -3.98 1.98 2.91
N LEU A 46 -3.99 1.66 1.62
CA LEU A 46 -4.95 0.70 1.04
C LEU A 46 -4.50 -0.76 1.10
N GLY A 47 -3.26 -1.00 1.49
CA GLY A 47 -2.64 -2.33 1.51
C GLY A 47 -1.26 -2.31 0.86
N SER A 48 -0.52 -3.41 1.01
CA SER A 48 0.76 -3.59 0.34
C SER A 48 0.56 -4.34 -0.98
N VAL A 49 1.28 -3.91 -2.02
CA VAL A 49 1.39 -4.64 -3.30
C VAL A 49 2.57 -5.62 -3.32
N VAL A 50 3.43 -5.58 -2.30
CA VAL A 50 4.57 -6.49 -2.16
C VAL A 50 4.52 -7.19 -0.81
N GLU A 51 5.07 -8.40 -0.76
CA GLU A 51 5.31 -9.08 0.51
C GLU A 51 6.21 -8.23 1.41
N THR A 52 5.91 -8.20 2.71
CA THR A 52 6.74 -7.52 3.71
C THR A 52 8.17 -8.06 3.67
N LYS A 53 9.15 -7.16 3.55
CA LYS A 53 10.58 -7.48 3.65
C LYS A 53 11.16 -6.90 4.92
N TRP A 54 11.97 -7.68 5.62
CA TRP A 54 12.72 -7.24 6.78
C TRP A 54 14.01 -6.57 6.32
N VAL A 55 14.30 -5.40 6.86
CA VAL A 55 15.49 -4.61 6.52
C VAL A 55 16.40 -4.49 7.73
N GLU A 56 17.69 -4.36 7.47
CA GLU A 56 18.72 -4.13 8.48
C GLU A 56 19.19 -2.67 8.49
N ALA A 57 19.87 -2.28 9.56
CA ALA A 57 20.43 -0.94 9.67
C ALA A 57 21.50 -0.73 8.58
N GLY A 58 21.32 0.31 7.76
CA GLY A 58 22.18 0.62 6.61
C GLY A 58 21.60 0.21 5.26
N ASP A 59 20.50 -0.54 5.24
CA ASP A 59 19.82 -0.88 3.98
C ASP A 59 19.20 0.36 3.33
N THR A 60 19.31 0.42 2.00
CA THR A 60 18.59 1.41 1.17
C THR A 60 17.42 0.71 0.48
N VAL A 61 16.21 1.25 0.68
CA VAL A 61 14.97 0.73 0.09
C VAL A 61 14.43 1.74 -0.92
N GLN A 62 14.09 1.26 -2.11
CA GLN A 62 13.51 2.07 -3.19
C GLN A 62 12.25 1.41 -3.74
N VAL A 63 11.20 2.19 -4.01
CA VAL A 63 9.92 1.67 -4.52
C VAL A 63 9.40 2.56 -5.63
N ASP A 64 9.59 2.16 -6.88
CA ASP A 64 8.94 2.81 -8.01
C ASP A 64 7.52 2.25 -8.22
N ILE A 65 6.53 3.13 -8.28
CA ILE A 65 5.15 2.84 -8.65
C ILE A 65 4.88 3.56 -9.97
N GLU A 66 4.52 2.77 -10.98
CA GLU A 66 4.24 3.27 -12.32
C GLU A 66 3.27 4.46 -12.28
N GLN A 67 3.66 5.56 -12.93
CA GLN A 67 2.90 6.83 -13.02
C GLN A 67 2.76 7.63 -11.72
N LEU A 68 3.19 7.11 -10.57
CA LEU A 68 3.14 7.81 -9.28
C LEU A 68 4.53 8.23 -8.78
N GLY A 69 5.59 7.54 -9.20
CA GLY A 69 6.98 7.86 -8.89
C GLY A 69 7.66 6.86 -7.96
N GLU A 70 8.87 7.24 -7.54
CA GLU A 70 9.76 6.51 -6.61
C GLU A 70 9.65 7.01 -5.16
#